data_AF-A0A0N5AGG9-F1
#
_entry.id   AF-A0A0N5AGG9-F1
#
_cell.length_a   1.000
_cell.length_b   1.000
_cell.length_c   1.000
_cell.angle_alpha   90.00
_cell.angle_beta   90.00
_cell.angle_gamma   90.00
#
_symmetry.space_group_name_H-M   'P 1'
#
loop_
_entity.id
_entity.type
_entity.pdbx_description
1 polymer ?
#
loop_
_entity_poly.entity_id
_entity_poly.type
_entity_poly.pdbx_seq_one_letter_code
_entity_poly.pdbx_strand_id
1 'polypeptide(L)' 'MGRACVAEQNPCLDSSLHDCDPVAECFSESPGYFQCQCPKGFTDLSADKRFPGRKCKKII' A
#
# COMPACT_ATOMS: atom_id res chain seq x y z
N MET A 1 26.32 0.45 -20.91
CA MET A 1 25.83 1.56 -20.06
C MET A 1 24.43 1.21 -19.60
N GLY A 2 24.34 0.68 -18.38
CA GLY A 2 23.07 0.27 -17.78
C GLY A 2 22.28 1.50 -17.38
N ARG A 3 21.27 1.85 -18.18
CA ARG A 3 20.18 2.65 -17.66
C ARG A 3 19.42 1.73 -16.72
N ALA A 4 19.69 1.86 -15.41
CA ALA A 4 18.79 1.33 -14.41
C ALA A 4 17.40 1.84 -14.80
N CYS A 5 16.48 0.92 -15.08
CA CYS A 5 15.09 1.26 -15.32
C CYS A 5 14.66 2.05 -14.10
N VAL A 6 14.50 3.37 -14.23
CA VAL A 6 13.65 4.14 -13.34
C VAL A 6 12.27 3.59 -13.63
N ALA A 7 11.95 2.47 -12.98
CA ALA A 7 10.58 2.06 -12.82
C ALA A 7 9.88 3.33 -12.33
N GLU A 8 8.91 3.82 -13.10
CA GLU A 8 7.79 4.60 -12.58
C GLU A 8 7.61 4.19 -11.12
N GLN A 9 7.95 5.10 -10.19
CA GLN A 9 8.10 4.79 -8.76
C GLN A 9 6.74 4.36 -8.24
N ASN A 10 6.36 3.11 -8.48
CA ASN A 10 5.17 2.52 -7.95
C ASN A 10 5.58 1.92 -6.61
N PRO A 11 5.36 2.64 -5.50
CA PRO A 11 5.63 2.11 -4.17
C PRO A 11 4.92 0.78 -3.90
N CYS A 12 3.82 0.44 -4.57
CA CYS A 12 3.14 -0.85 -4.40
C CYS A 12 3.90 -2.05 -4.99
N LEU A 13 4.88 -1.84 -5.87
CA LEU A 13 5.69 -2.93 -6.43
C LEU A 13 6.78 -3.42 -5.48
N ASP A 14 7.16 -2.58 -4.51
CA ASP A 14 8.23 -2.88 -3.56
C ASP A 14 7.74 -2.64 -2.14
N SER A 15 7.64 -3.72 -1.35
CA SER A 15 7.16 -3.66 0.04
C SER A 15 8.03 -2.88 1.01
N SER A 16 9.20 -2.37 0.58
CA SER A 16 10.01 -1.42 1.35
C SER A 16 9.66 0.04 1.02
N LEU A 17 8.94 0.29 -0.08
CA LEU A 17 8.48 1.63 -0.51
C LEU A 17 7.07 1.95 -0.03
N HIS A 18 6.26 0.95 0.31
CA HIS A 18 4.95 1.12 0.93
C HIS A 18 4.87 0.34 2.25
N ASP A 19 4.02 0.78 3.15
CA ASP A 19 3.83 0.14 4.47
C ASP A 19 2.40 -0.42 4.59
N CYS A 20 1.78 -0.75 3.45
CA CYS A 20 0.44 -1.33 3.46
C CYS A 20 0.46 -2.68 4.18
N ASP A 21 -0.67 -3.05 4.79
CA ASP A 21 -0.82 -4.38 5.35
C ASP A 21 -0.69 -5.42 4.21
N PRO A 22 -0.02 -6.57 4.42
CA PRO A 22 0.10 -7.62 3.41
C PRO A 22 -1.25 -8.15 2.89
N VAL A 23 -2.35 -8.00 3.65
CA VAL A 23 -3.69 -8.35 3.15
C VAL A 23 -4.44 -7.18 2.52
N ALA A 24 -3.91 -5.95 2.61
CA ALA A 24 -4.52 -4.78 1.98
C ALA A 24 -4.24 -4.75 0.48
N GLU A 25 -5.14 -4.14 -0.27
CA GLU A 25 -4.90 -3.80 -1.68
C GLU A 25 -4.17 -2.45 -1.76
N CYS A 26 -3.08 -2.41 -2.54
CA CYS A 26 -2.28 -1.21 -2.74
C CYS A 26 -2.61 -0.57 -4.09
N PHE A 27 -2.88 0.73 -4.08
CA PHE A 27 -3.23 1.54 -5.24
C PHE A 27 -2.23 2.68 -5.40
N SER A 28 -1.57 2.74 -6.56
CA SER A 28 -0.67 3.83 -6.91
C SER A 28 -1.29 4.68 -8.02
N GLU A 29 -1.78 5.88 -7.68
CA GLU A 29 -2.35 6.80 -8.68
C GLU A 29 -1.29 7.67 -9.35
N SER A 30 -0.14 7.86 -8.71
CA SER A 30 0.97 8.66 -9.23
C SER A 30 2.31 8.14 -8.73
N PRO A 31 3.42 8.37 -9.47
CA PRO A 31 4.74 7.94 -9.04
C PRO A 31 5.13 8.57 -7.70
N GLY A 32 5.47 7.73 -6.73
CA GLY A 32 5.79 8.11 -5.36
C GLY A 32 4.58 8.21 -4.42
N TYR A 33 3.36 8.06 -4.93
CA TYR A 33 2.14 8.05 -4.12
C TYR A 33 1.51 6.65 -4.07
N PHE A 34 1.01 6.29 -2.88
CA PHE A 34 0.24 5.07 -2.67
C PHE A 34 -0.93 5.31 -1.73
N GLN A 35 -1.98 4.51 -1.95
CA GLN A 35 -3.08 4.32 -1.03
C GLN A 35 -3.21 2.83 -0.73
N CYS A 36 -3.51 2.50 0.52
CA CYS A 36 -3.80 1.13 0.92
C CYS A 36 -5.29 1.04 1.26
N GLN A 37 -5.94 -0.05 0.88
CA GLN A 37 -7.34 -0.30 1.22
C GLN A 37 -7.54 -1.73 1.72
N CYS A 38 -8.18 -1.88 2.88
CA CYS A 38 -8.51 -3.21 3.38
C CYS A 38 -9.61 -3.86 2.53
N PRO A 39 -9.47 -5.16 2.18
CA PRO A 39 -10.49 -5.88 1.46
C PRO A 39 -11.76 -6.07 2.29
N LYS A 40 -12.86 -6.41 1.61
CA LYS A 40 -14.16 -6.61 2.26
C LYS A 40 -14.08 -7.74 3.30
N GLY A 41 -14.52 -7.46 4.53
CA GLY A 41 -14.41 -8.39 5.68
C GLY A 41 -13.18 -8.12 6.56
N PHE A 42 -12.36 -7.13 6.21
CA PHE A 42 -11.29 -6.63 7.06
C PHE A 42 -11.64 -5.22 7.54
N THR A 43 -11.29 -4.94 8.79
CA THR A 43 -11.40 -3.61 9.38
C THR A 43 -10.02 -3.00 9.46
N ASP A 44 -9.93 -1.71 9.13
CA ASP A 44 -8.70 -0.97 9.33
C ASP A 44 -8.55 -0.65 10.83
N LEU A 45 -7.47 -1.12 11.42
CA LEU A 45 -7.05 -0.83 12.80
C LEU A 45 -5.86 0.13 12.82
N SER A 46 -5.64 0.86 11.73
CA SER A 46 -4.59 1.86 11.67
C SER A 46 -4.89 2.95 12.71
N ALA A 47 -3.88 3.31 13.51
CA ALA A 47 -4.04 4.37 14.51
C ALA A 47 -4.26 5.74 13.84
N ASP A 48 -3.62 5.92 12.67
CA ASP A 48 -3.77 7.08 11.83
C ASP A 48 -4.87 6.85 10.79
N LYS A 49 -6.03 7.49 11.00
CA LYS A 49 -7.12 7.54 10.01
C LYS A 49 -6.72 8.19 8.68
N ARG A 50 -5.60 8.92 8.67
CA ARG A 50 -5.02 9.53 7.47
C ARG A 50 -4.36 8.50 6.55
N PHE A 51 -4.00 7.34 7.08
CA PHE A 51 -3.34 6.26 6.36
C PHE A 51 -4.10 4.94 6.59
N PRO A 52 -5.29 4.77 5.99
CA PRO A 52 -6.03 3.52 6.03
C PRO A 52 -5.28 2.41 5.29
N GLY A 53 -5.58 1.15 5.60
CA GLY A 53 -5.03 -0.03 4.94
C GLY A 53 -3.59 -0.39 5.35
N ARG A 54 -3.03 0.26 6.37
CA ARG A 54 -1.72 -0.11 6.99
C ARG A 54 -1.86 -1.27 7.97
N LYS A 55 -3.06 -1.46 8.56
CA LYS A 55 -3.36 -2.54 9.50
C LYS A 55 -4.75 -3.08 9.26
N CYS A 56 -4.85 -4.18 8.54
CA CYS A 56 -6.13 -4.79 8.20
C CYS A 56 -6.36 -6.03 9.07
N LYS A 57 -7.42 -6.01 9.89
CA LYS A 57 -7.79 -7.16 10.72
C LYS A 57 -9.09 -7.78 10.26
N LYS A 58 -9.05 -9.09 10.04
CA LYS A 58 -10.21 -9.89 9.66
C LYS A 58 -11.26 -9.83 10.78
N ILE A 59 -12.48 -9.42 10.43
CA ILE A 59 -13.64 -9.31 11.34
C ILE A 59 -14.74 -10.33 11.02
N ILE A 60 -14.47 -11.23 10.07
CA ILE A 60 -15.32 -12.35 9.62
C ILE A 60 -14.82 -13.65 10.24
#